data_AF-A0A1F3T6C0-F1
#
_entry.id   AF-A0A1F3T6C0-F1
#
_cell.length_a   1.000
_cell.length_b   1.000
_cell.length_c   1.000
_cell.angle_alpha   90.00
_cell.angle_beta   90.00
_cell.angle_gamma   90.00
#
_symmetry.space_group_name_H-M   'P 1'
#
loop_
_entity.id
_entity.type
_entity.pdbx_description
1 polymer ?
#
loop_
_entity_poly.entity_id
_entity_poly.type
_entity_poly.pdbx_seq_one_letter_code
_entity_poly.pdbx_strand_id
1 'polypeptide(L)'
;MKFFFTTLSLSILLMLLSCGNNKNVHIEGIDGPYILLSDQTLIMTMTFKDSTQKSVTTYKLPQFQNAYVEIGPSNNGELSISYKFDILELIEFDDGKLPLINLPDERAIPGMVGGSLPGIDFAINNFEYSSLYLSANHLGLFIPVTNFEKFYSITSFDYFINNKKAGSITMVGKEADQHIPGILLMLDFDQDVKDDLLTYLSSK
;
A
#
# COMPACT_ATOMS: atom_id res chain seq x y z
N MET A 1 68.64 -7.60 31.78
CA MET A 1 67.27 -7.66 32.37
C MET A 1 66.29 -7.51 31.22
N LYS A 2 65.44 -8.52 31.00
CA LYS A 2 64.45 -8.62 29.92
C LYS A 2 63.35 -7.57 30.10
N PHE A 3 62.87 -6.94 29.03
CA PHE A 3 61.45 -6.59 28.89
C PHE A 3 61.06 -6.56 27.41
N PHE A 4 60.31 -7.60 27.03
CA PHE A 4 59.54 -7.75 25.81
C PHE A 4 58.30 -6.86 25.94
N PHE A 5 58.00 -6.02 24.95
CA PHE A 5 56.66 -5.46 24.78
C PHE A 5 56.22 -5.64 23.33
N THR A 6 55.45 -6.71 23.15
CA THR A 6 54.63 -7.05 21.99
C THR A 6 53.57 -5.97 21.78
N THR A 7 53.70 -5.16 20.72
CA THR A 7 52.63 -4.26 20.30
C THR A 7 51.63 -5.00 19.43
N LEU A 8 50.43 -5.07 20.01
CA LEU A 8 49.19 -5.69 19.59
C LEU A 8 48.74 -5.25 18.19
N SER A 9 48.39 -6.24 17.36
CA SER A 9 47.76 -6.12 16.05
C SER A 9 46.49 -5.27 16.08
N LEU A 10 46.47 -4.17 15.32
CA LEU A 10 45.27 -3.36 15.06
C LEU A 10 44.67 -3.79 13.71
N SER A 11 43.89 -4.88 13.71
CA SER A 11 43.03 -5.24 12.58
C SER A 11 41.90 -4.22 12.46
N ILE A 12 42.02 -3.32 11.49
CA ILE A 12 40.93 -2.45 11.05
C ILE A 12 39.96 -3.32 10.24
N LEU A 13 38.89 -3.79 10.90
CA LEU A 13 37.75 -4.43 10.25
C LEU A 13 36.69 -3.35 9.93
N LEU A 14 36.90 -2.61 8.84
CA LEU A 14 35.89 -1.72 8.26
C LEU A 14 35.21 -2.47 7.09
N MET A 15 34.26 -3.34 7.41
CA MET A 15 33.37 -3.97 6.42
C MET A 15 31.97 -4.12 7.04
N LEU A 16 31.30 -3.00 7.30
CA LEU A 16 29.84 -2.97 7.46
C LEU A 16 29.27 -2.01 6.41
N LEU A 17 29.44 -2.36 5.13
CA LEU A 17 28.47 -1.92 4.12
C LEU A 17 27.20 -2.71 4.42
N SER A 18 26.35 -2.15 5.30
CA SER A 18 24.98 -2.60 5.47
C SER A 18 24.27 -2.34 4.15
N CYS A 19 24.28 -3.34 3.28
CA CYS A 19 23.39 -3.40 2.13
C CYS A 19 21.99 -3.64 2.70
N GLY A 20 21.32 -2.56 3.08
CA GLY A 20 19.94 -2.59 3.52
C GLY A 20 19.10 -3.20 2.41
N ASN A 21 18.63 -4.42 2.61
CA ASN A 21 17.71 -5.07 1.70
C ASN A 21 16.36 -4.36 1.85
N ASN A 22 16.12 -3.36 1.00
CA ASN A 22 14.83 -2.67 0.89
C ASN A 22 13.75 -3.69 0.51
N LYS A 23 13.01 -4.16 1.51
CA LYS A 23 11.97 -5.19 1.35
C LYS A 23 10.69 -4.72 2.04
N ASN A 24 9.57 -5.01 1.39
CA ASN A 24 8.26 -4.76 1.97
C ASN A 24 8.05 -5.62 3.21
N VAL A 25 7.31 -5.07 4.18
CA VAL A 25 6.93 -5.79 5.39
C VAL A 25 6.12 -7.03 5.04
N HIS A 26 6.39 -8.14 5.72
CA HIS A 26 5.57 -9.34 5.60
C HIS A 26 4.36 -9.25 6.53
N ILE A 27 3.17 -9.50 5.99
CA ILE A 27 1.92 -9.52 6.74
C ILE A 27 1.42 -10.95 6.85
N GLU A 28 1.25 -11.45 8.07
CA GLU A 28 0.73 -12.80 8.29
C GLU A 28 -0.69 -12.95 7.72
N GLY A 29 -0.95 -14.04 6.99
CA GLY A 29 -2.26 -14.29 6.36
C GLY A 29 -2.52 -13.49 5.07
N ILE A 30 -1.61 -12.60 4.66
CA ILE A 30 -1.76 -11.80 3.45
C ILE A 30 -0.50 -11.91 2.59
N ASP A 31 -0.69 -12.09 1.30
CA ASP A 31 0.35 -11.98 0.28
C ASP A 31 0.13 -10.70 -0.54
N GLY A 32 1.08 -9.76 -0.44
CA GLY A 32 0.98 -8.40 -0.96
C GLY A 32 0.82 -7.33 0.14
N PRO A 33 0.39 -6.10 -0.20
CA PRO A 33 -0.02 -5.64 -1.54
C PRO A 33 1.14 -5.59 -2.54
N TYR A 34 0.86 -6.00 -3.78
CA TYR A 34 1.75 -5.86 -4.93
C TYR A 34 1.21 -4.82 -5.88
N ILE A 35 2.10 -4.05 -6.48
CA ILE A 35 1.76 -3.00 -7.44
C ILE A 35 2.44 -3.31 -8.77
N LEU A 36 1.65 -3.30 -9.83
CA LEU A 36 2.08 -3.53 -11.18
C LEU A 36 1.48 -2.47 -12.10
N LEU A 37 2.29 -1.91 -12.99
CA LEU A 37 1.81 -1.08 -14.09
C LEU A 37 1.88 -1.90 -15.39
N SER A 38 0.72 -2.22 -15.94
CA SER A 38 0.60 -2.99 -17.19
C SER A 38 -0.35 -2.28 -18.14
N ASP A 39 0.11 -1.99 -19.36
CA ASP A 39 -0.71 -1.38 -20.43
C ASP A 39 -1.59 -0.22 -19.94
N GLN A 40 -0.95 0.77 -19.29
CA GLN A 40 -1.60 1.96 -18.71
C GLN A 40 -2.54 1.68 -17.53
N THR A 41 -2.67 0.43 -17.11
CA THR A 41 -3.44 0.03 -15.94
C THR A 41 -2.52 -0.14 -14.74
N LEU A 42 -2.75 0.67 -13.70
CA LEU A 42 -2.19 0.42 -12.37
C LEU A 42 -3.02 -0.67 -11.69
N ILE A 43 -2.36 -1.77 -11.35
CA ILE A 43 -2.96 -2.94 -10.72
C ILE A 43 -2.36 -3.08 -9.32
N MET A 44 -3.22 -3.00 -8.30
CA MET A 44 -2.86 -3.26 -6.91
C MET A 44 -3.54 -4.55 -6.46
N THR A 45 -2.76 -5.57 -6.12
CA THR A 45 -3.28 -6.90 -5.79
C THR A 45 -2.90 -7.32 -4.38
N MET A 46 -3.86 -7.88 -3.66
CA MET A 46 -3.67 -8.55 -2.38
C MET A 46 -4.34 -9.92 -2.41
N THR A 47 -3.69 -10.91 -1.81
CA THR A 47 -4.24 -12.27 -1.66
C THR A 47 -4.33 -12.63 -0.18
N PHE A 48 -5.47 -13.15 0.24
CA PHE A 48 -5.76 -13.53 1.62
C PHE A 48 -5.63 -15.04 1.75
N LYS A 49 -4.63 -15.47 2.52
CA LYS A 49 -4.36 -16.89 2.77
C LYS A 49 -5.51 -17.50 3.56
N ASP A 50 -5.73 -18.80 3.35
CA ASP A 50 -6.76 -19.61 4.01
C ASP A 50 -8.22 -19.15 3.79
N SER A 51 -8.43 -18.12 2.96
CA SER A 51 -9.74 -17.71 2.46
C SER A 51 -9.90 -18.20 1.02
N THR A 52 -11.04 -18.78 0.68
CA THR A 52 -11.28 -19.31 -0.68
C THR A 52 -12.45 -18.61 -1.34
N GLN A 53 -12.32 -18.37 -2.64
CA GLN A 53 -13.36 -17.75 -3.46
C GLN A 53 -13.45 -18.51 -4.78
N LYS A 54 -14.64 -18.96 -5.15
CA LYS A 54 -14.83 -19.80 -6.35
C LYS A 54 -15.22 -19.03 -7.61
N SER A 55 -15.77 -17.83 -7.44
CA SER A 55 -16.24 -17.00 -8.55
C SER A 55 -15.49 -15.68 -8.60
N VAL A 56 -15.23 -15.21 -9.82
CA VAL A 56 -14.76 -13.85 -10.07
C VAL A 56 -15.97 -12.92 -10.04
N THR A 57 -15.84 -11.80 -9.35
CA THR A 57 -16.82 -10.71 -9.34
C THR A 57 -16.11 -9.39 -9.56
N THR A 58 -16.73 -8.49 -10.32
CA THR A 58 -16.14 -7.20 -10.69
C THR A 58 -17.08 -6.07 -10.30
N TYR A 59 -16.53 -5.03 -9.68
CA TYR A 59 -17.26 -3.86 -9.19
C TYR A 59 -16.62 -2.60 -9.76
N LYS A 60 -17.41 -1.72 -10.37
CA LYS A 60 -16.91 -0.41 -10.83
C LYS A 60 -16.71 0.51 -9.63
N LEU A 61 -15.62 1.26 -9.62
CA LEU A 61 -15.41 2.28 -8.60
C LEU A 61 -16.18 3.55 -8.98
N PRO A 62 -17.00 4.12 -8.08
CA PRO A 62 -17.69 5.38 -8.33
C PRO A 62 -16.70 6.51 -8.65
N GLN A 63 -17.12 7.52 -9.40
CA GLN A 63 -16.29 8.68 -9.80
C GLN A 63 -15.16 8.42 -10.81
N PHE A 64 -14.91 7.16 -11.17
CA PHE A 64 -13.94 6.77 -12.20
C PHE A 64 -14.65 6.09 -13.37
N GLN A 65 -14.21 6.36 -14.59
CA GLN A 65 -14.74 5.78 -15.83
C GLN A 65 -14.17 4.38 -16.05
N ASN A 66 -12.87 4.20 -15.80
CA ASN A 66 -12.14 2.99 -16.16
C ASN A 66 -11.56 2.24 -14.94
N ALA A 67 -11.98 2.60 -13.73
CA ALA A 67 -11.52 1.93 -12.52
C ALA A 67 -12.52 0.88 -12.01
N TYR A 68 -11.99 -0.26 -11.59
CA TYR A 68 -12.78 -1.36 -11.05
C TYR A 68 -11.98 -2.22 -10.07
N VAL A 69 -12.71 -2.96 -9.25
CA VAL A 69 -12.16 -3.95 -8.32
C VAL A 69 -12.63 -5.32 -8.76
N GLU A 70 -11.68 -6.23 -8.85
CA GLU A 70 -11.91 -7.63 -9.17
C GLU A 70 -11.64 -8.46 -7.92
N ILE A 71 -12.62 -9.27 -7.52
CA ILE A 71 -12.51 -10.22 -6.42
C ILE A 71 -12.66 -11.61 -7.01
N GLY A 72 -11.68 -12.48 -6.80
CA GLY A 72 -11.69 -13.82 -7.37
C GLY A 72 -10.62 -14.73 -6.78
N PRO A 73 -10.48 -15.96 -7.29
CA PRO A 73 -9.40 -16.85 -6.90
C PRO A 73 -8.04 -16.35 -7.43
N SER A 74 -7.01 -16.43 -6.60
CA SER A 74 -5.61 -16.40 -7.01
C SER A 74 -5.25 -17.68 -7.77
N ASN A 75 -4.04 -17.75 -8.32
CA ASN A 75 -3.53 -18.95 -8.98
C ASN A 75 -3.54 -20.20 -8.08
N ASN A 76 -3.51 -20.01 -6.75
CA ASN A 76 -3.56 -21.09 -5.77
C ASN A 76 -4.98 -21.35 -5.22
N GLY A 77 -6.00 -20.66 -5.74
CA GLY A 77 -7.40 -20.78 -5.32
C GLY A 77 -7.79 -19.96 -4.08
N GLU A 78 -6.85 -19.18 -3.54
CA GLU A 78 -7.07 -18.28 -2.40
C GLU A 78 -7.82 -17.01 -2.83
N LEU A 79 -8.49 -16.33 -1.92
CA LEU A 79 -9.18 -15.08 -2.21
C LEU A 79 -8.18 -13.99 -2.61
N SER A 80 -8.31 -13.46 -3.81
CA SER A 80 -7.53 -12.33 -4.33
C SER A 80 -8.44 -11.14 -4.62
N ILE A 81 -7.96 -9.96 -4.24
CA ILE A 81 -8.59 -8.67 -4.56
C ILE A 81 -7.59 -7.89 -5.40
N SER A 82 -8.03 -7.42 -6.56
CA SER A 82 -7.24 -6.58 -7.46
C SER A 82 -7.98 -5.29 -7.76
N TYR A 83 -7.39 -4.18 -7.37
CA TYR A 83 -7.85 -2.84 -7.71
C TYR A 83 -7.14 -2.40 -8.98
N LYS A 84 -7.90 -1.96 -9.98
CA LYS A 84 -7.40 -1.62 -11.30
C LYS A 84 -7.84 -0.21 -11.66
N PHE A 85 -6.87 0.63 -12.00
CA PHE A 85 -7.07 2.03 -12.34
C PHE A 85 -6.38 2.34 -13.66
N ASP A 86 -7.04 3.13 -14.50
CA ASP A 86 -6.37 3.81 -15.60
C ASP A 86 -5.44 4.88 -15.02
N ILE A 87 -4.15 4.77 -15.32
CA ILE A 87 -3.16 5.67 -14.74
C ILE A 87 -3.32 7.11 -15.25
N LEU A 88 -3.81 7.30 -16.48
CA LEU A 88 -4.05 8.64 -17.01
C LEU A 88 -5.21 9.29 -16.28
N GLU A 89 -6.27 8.52 -16.01
CA GLU A 89 -7.41 9.00 -15.21
C GLU A 89 -6.97 9.42 -13.80
N LEU A 90 -6.05 8.69 -13.17
CA LEU A 90 -5.50 9.08 -11.86
C LEU A 90 -4.62 10.34 -11.91
N ILE A 91 -3.82 10.50 -12.97
CA ILE A 91 -2.93 11.66 -13.14
C ILE A 91 -3.74 12.93 -13.42
N GLU A 92 -4.76 12.83 -14.26
CA GLU A 92 -5.62 13.95 -14.67
C GLU A 92 -6.75 14.23 -13.67
N PHE A 93 -6.87 13.43 -12.62
CA PHE A 93 -7.94 13.56 -11.64
C PHE A 93 -7.85 14.90 -10.89
N ASP A 94 -8.96 15.62 -10.86
CA ASP A 94 -9.13 16.86 -10.11
C ASP A 94 -9.57 16.54 -8.68
N ASP A 95 -8.63 16.52 -7.75
CA ASP A 95 -8.85 16.18 -6.33
C ASP A 95 -9.78 17.16 -5.62
N GLY A 96 -9.96 18.38 -6.15
CA GLY A 96 -10.93 19.36 -5.65
C GLY A 96 -12.39 18.93 -5.77
N LYS A 97 -12.68 17.83 -6.48
CA LYS A 97 -14.03 17.26 -6.63
C LYS A 97 -14.37 16.21 -5.58
N LEU A 98 -13.39 15.72 -4.80
CA LEU A 98 -13.61 14.72 -3.79
C LEU A 98 -13.80 15.35 -2.40
N PRO A 99 -14.69 14.80 -1.56
CA PRO A 99 -14.78 15.21 -0.17
C PRO A 99 -13.50 14.83 0.57
N LEU A 100 -13.11 15.64 1.55
CA LEU A 100 -12.11 15.24 2.52
C LEU A 100 -12.72 14.18 3.43
N ILE A 101 -12.08 13.00 3.48
CA ILE A 101 -12.49 11.87 4.30
C ILE A 101 -11.33 11.40 5.18
N ASN A 102 -11.70 10.75 6.28
CA ASN A 102 -10.80 10.11 7.24
C ASN A 102 -10.65 8.62 6.88
N LEU A 103 -10.08 7.82 7.78
CA LEU A 103 -10.30 6.37 7.73
C LEU A 103 -11.80 6.06 7.81
N PRO A 104 -12.28 4.89 7.32
CA PRO A 104 -13.71 4.60 7.30
C PRO A 104 -14.40 4.61 8.66
N ASP A 105 -13.64 4.50 9.75
CA ASP A 105 -14.10 4.63 11.13
C ASP A 105 -13.83 6.01 11.74
N GLU A 106 -13.66 7.01 10.89
CA GLU A 106 -13.44 8.43 11.21
C GLU A 106 -12.09 8.75 11.87
N ARG A 107 -11.22 7.77 12.10
CA ARG A 107 -9.86 8.03 12.62
C ARG A 107 -9.02 8.81 11.63
N ALA A 108 -8.08 9.60 12.16
CA ALA A 108 -7.11 10.32 11.34
C ALA A 108 -6.27 9.35 10.50
N ILE A 109 -6.08 9.68 9.21
CA ILE A 109 -5.18 8.98 8.32
C ILE A 109 -3.74 9.16 8.84
N PRO A 110 -3.04 8.07 9.19
CA PRO A 110 -1.69 8.15 9.74
C PRO A 110 -0.72 8.87 8.80
N GLY A 111 0.07 9.79 9.36
CA GLY A 111 1.08 10.55 8.62
C GLY A 111 0.54 11.72 7.79
N MET A 112 -0.78 11.94 7.74
CA MET A 112 -1.38 13.03 6.97
C MET A 112 -1.65 14.27 7.82
N VAL A 113 -1.32 15.44 7.28
CA VAL A 113 -1.65 16.73 7.92
C VAL A 113 -3.17 16.88 7.96
N GLY A 114 -3.72 17.17 9.15
CA GLY A 114 -5.17 17.27 9.36
C GLY A 114 -5.89 15.93 9.46
N GLY A 115 -5.20 14.79 9.19
CA GLY A 115 -5.75 13.46 9.34
C GLY A 115 -6.79 13.05 8.29
N SER A 116 -6.96 13.82 7.21
CA SER A 116 -7.95 13.55 6.16
C SER A 116 -7.33 13.79 4.79
N LEU A 117 -7.86 13.13 3.77
CA LEU A 117 -7.48 13.29 2.37
C LEU A 117 -8.72 13.32 1.47
N PRO A 118 -8.66 13.97 0.30
CA PRO A 118 -9.73 13.82 -0.69
C PRO A 118 -9.84 12.34 -1.06
N GLY A 119 -11.06 11.81 -1.08
CA GLY A 119 -11.26 10.39 -1.31
C GLY A 119 -12.72 9.98 -1.46
N ILE A 120 -12.91 8.68 -1.67
CA ILE A 120 -14.21 8.03 -1.72
C ILE A 120 -14.22 6.77 -0.88
N ASP A 121 -15.31 6.58 -0.15
CA ASP A 121 -15.63 5.30 0.48
C ASP A 121 -16.47 4.46 -0.47
N PHE A 122 -16.21 3.17 -0.49
CA PHE A 122 -16.97 2.21 -1.27
C PHE A 122 -17.07 0.87 -0.55
N ALA A 123 -18.17 0.18 -0.79
CA ALA A 123 -18.43 -1.14 -0.23
C ALA A 123 -18.35 -2.18 -1.34
N ILE A 124 -17.61 -3.27 -1.08
CA ILE A 124 -17.49 -4.38 -2.02
C ILE A 124 -17.82 -5.69 -1.32
N ASN A 125 -19.08 -6.10 -1.39
CA ASN A 125 -19.56 -7.35 -0.81
C ASN A 125 -19.08 -7.51 0.65
N ASN A 126 -18.28 -8.54 0.95
CA ASN A 126 -17.73 -8.81 2.29
C ASN A 126 -16.69 -7.78 2.78
N PHE A 127 -16.28 -6.84 1.94
CA PHE A 127 -15.37 -5.73 2.27
C PHE A 127 -16.18 -4.43 2.31
N GLU A 128 -17.10 -4.36 3.26
CA GLU A 128 -17.70 -3.09 3.66
C GLU A 128 -16.58 -2.19 4.20
N TYR A 129 -16.60 -0.88 3.89
CA TYR A 129 -15.65 0.11 4.41
C TYR A 129 -14.24 0.11 3.78
N SER A 130 -14.15 0.00 2.46
CA SER A 130 -12.90 0.32 1.75
C SER A 130 -12.88 1.80 1.34
N SER A 131 -11.70 2.41 1.28
CA SER A 131 -11.56 3.82 0.89
C SER A 131 -10.43 3.99 -0.10
N LEU A 132 -10.65 4.83 -1.12
CA LEU A 132 -9.62 5.31 -2.03
C LEU A 132 -9.36 6.77 -1.70
N TYR A 133 -8.09 7.11 -1.48
CA TYR A 133 -7.64 8.48 -1.26
C TYR A 133 -6.84 8.92 -2.49
N LEU A 134 -7.14 10.11 -2.98
CA LEU A 134 -6.44 10.69 -4.12
C LEU A 134 -6.27 12.18 -3.87
N SER A 135 -5.02 12.60 -3.74
CA SER A 135 -4.64 14.00 -3.58
C SER A 135 -3.57 14.35 -4.60
N ALA A 136 -3.23 15.64 -4.68
CA ALA A 136 -2.13 16.13 -5.49
C ALA A 136 -0.83 15.30 -5.35
N ASN A 137 -0.54 14.75 -4.17
CA ASN A 137 0.74 14.11 -3.85
C ASN A 137 0.64 12.65 -3.38
N HIS A 138 -0.57 12.09 -3.22
CA HIS A 138 -0.73 10.76 -2.67
C HIS A 138 -1.85 9.98 -3.35
N LEU A 139 -1.60 8.69 -3.56
CA LEU A 139 -2.60 7.68 -3.91
C LEU A 139 -2.68 6.67 -2.78
N GLY A 140 -3.80 6.65 -2.07
CA GLY A 140 -4.02 5.81 -0.90
C GLY A 140 -5.14 4.81 -1.11
N LEU A 141 -5.03 3.63 -0.51
CA LEU A 141 -6.07 2.63 -0.50
C LEU A 141 -6.15 2.00 0.89
N PHE A 142 -7.31 2.13 1.54
CA PHE A 142 -7.64 1.42 2.77
C PHE A 142 -8.46 0.18 2.44
N ILE A 143 -7.98 -0.97 2.92
CA ILE A 143 -8.64 -2.27 2.76
C ILE A 143 -8.93 -2.82 4.16
N PRO A 144 -10.21 -3.06 4.50
CA PRO A 144 -10.59 -3.63 5.77
C PRO A 144 -10.12 -5.09 5.84
N VAL A 145 -9.53 -5.48 6.97
CA VAL A 145 -9.07 -6.85 7.21
C VAL A 145 -9.58 -7.28 8.57
N THR A 146 -10.62 -8.11 8.58
CA THR A 146 -11.34 -8.51 9.80
C THR A 146 -10.57 -9.50 10.67
N ASN A 147 -9.68 -10.31 10.08
CA ASN A 147 -8.91 -11.33 10.81
C ASN A 147 -7.58 -10.81 11.40
N PHE A 148 -7.44 -9.49 11.55
CA PHE A 148 -6.26 -8.82 12.12
C PHE A 148 -6.29 -8.79 13.66
N GLU A 149 -6.61 -9.91 14.32
CA GLU A 149 -6.72 -9.96 15.80
C GLU A 149 -5.40 -9.71 16.54
N LYS A 150 -4.27 -9.69 15.83
CA LYS A 150 -2.93 -9.48 16.40
C LYS A 150 -2.44 -8.03 16.37
N PHE A 151 -3.11 -7.14 15.63
CA PHE A 151 -2.68 -5.75 15.48
C PHE A 151 -3.55 -4.84 16.34
N TYR A 152 -3.03 -4.53 17.53
CA TYR A 152 -3.70 -3.67 18.50
C TYR A 152 -3.33 -2.19 18.35
N SER A 153 -2.37 -1.85 17.49
CA SER A 153 -1.84 -0.50 17.33
C SER A 153 -1.58 -0.16 15.87
N ILE A 154 -1.70 1.13 15.52
CA ILE A 154 -1.27 1.64 14.22
C ILE A 154 0.26 1.48 14.07
N THR A 155 0.69 0.78 13.03
CA THR A 155 2.12 0.56 12.74
C THR A 155 2.41 0.77 11.25
N SER A 156 3.30 1.70 10.95
CA SER A 156 3.66 2.09 9.58
C SER A 156 5.06 1.60 9.19
N PHE A 157 5.21 1.14 7.95
CA PHE A 157 6.46 0.68 7.35
C PHE A 157 6.64 1.36 5.99
N ASP A 158 7.88 1.55 5.57
CA ASP A 158 8.17 1.98 4.21
C ASP A 158 7.70 0.90 3.21
N TYR A 159 7.13 1.36 2.09
CA TYR A 159 6.75 0.50 0.97
C TYR A 159 7.69 0.76 -0.21
N PHE A 160 8.11 -0.32 -0.86
CA PHE A 160 9.10 -0.33 -1.93
C PHE A 160 8.56 -1.00 -3.18
N ILE A 161 8.86 -0.39 -4.33
CA ILE A 161 8.66 -0.95 -5.67
C ILE A 161 10.03 -0.98 -6.34
N ASN A 162 10.47 -2.14 -6.84
CA ASN A 162 11.78 -2.30 -7.48
C ASN A 162 12.96 -1.73 -6.67
N ASN A 163 12.97 -1.99 -5.36
CA ASN A 163 13.95 -1.50 -4.37
C ASN A 163 13.99 0.03 -4.14
N LYS A 164 13.11 0.80 -4.77
CA LYS A 164 12.91 2.23 -4.50
C LYS A 164 11.73 2.40 -3.55
N LYS A 165 11.88 3.27 -2.55
CA LYS A 165 10.75 3.65 -1.70
C LYS A 165 9.70 4.33 -2.60
N ALA A 166 8.46 3.90 -2.47
CA ALA A 166 7.32 4.35 -3.26
C ALA A 166 6.15 4.80 -2.38
N GLY A 167 6.34 4.83 -1.06
CA GLY A 167 5.32 5.24 -0.09
C GLY A 167 5.45 4.49 1.22
N SER A 168 4.31 4.18 1.83
CA SER A 168 4.20 3.45 3.09
C SER A 168 3.05 2.45 3.09
N ILE A 169 3.17 1.45 3.95
CA ILE A 169 2.09 0.53 4.31
C ILE A 169 1.87 0.60 5.81
N THR A 170 0.63 0.87 6.19
CA THR A 170 0.23 1.03 7.59
C THR A 170 -0.78 -0.03 7.97
N MET A 171 -0.45 -0.80 8.99
CA MET A 171 -1.38 -1.71 9.64
C MET A 171 -2.17 -0.90 10.66
N VAL A 172 -3.46 -0.78 10.42
CA VAL A 172 -4.39 -0.05 11.27
C VAL A 172 -5.06 -1.05 12.19
N GLY A 173 -4.69 -0.99 13.47
CA GLY A 173 -5.21 -1.90 14.48
C GLY A 173 -6.63 -1.58 14.92
N LYS A 174 -7.24 -2.54 15.62
CA LYS A 174 -8.59 -2.37 16.17
C LYS A 174 -8.61 -1.36 17.31
N GLU A 175 -7.62 -1.29 18.20
CA GLU A 175 -7.52 -0.33 19.35
C GLU A 175 -8.72 -0.30 20.35
N ALA A 176 -9.98 -0.33 19.89
CA ALA A 176 -11.25 -0.42 20.61
C ALA A 176 -12.29 -1.22 19.78
N ASP A 177 -13.36 -1.70 20.41
CA ASP A 177 -14.30 -2.65 19.79
C ASP A 177 -15.08 -2.15 18.55
N GLN A 178 -15.05 -0.85 18.26
CA GLN A 178 -15.82 -0.22 17.18
C GLN A 178 -14.99 0.23 15.98
N HIS A 179 -13.67 0.16 16.05
CA HIS A 179 -12.82 0.57 14.92
C HIS A 179 -12.64 -0.56 13.91
N ILE A 180 -12.43 -0.16 12.66
CA ILE A 180 -12.28 -1.06 11.53
C ILE A 180 -10.79 -1.34 11.35
N PRO A 181 -10.31 -2.56 11.64
CA PRO A 181 -8.93 -2.93 11.36
C PRO A 181 -8.72 -3.05 9.85
N GLY A 182 -7.52 -2.73 9.39
CA GLY A 182 -7.22 -2.81 7.98
C GLY A 182 -5.78 -2.47 7.63
N ILE A 183 -5.54 -2.45 6.32
CA ILE A 183 -4.28 -2.06 5.73
C ILE A 183 -4.51 -0.77 4.95
N LEU A 184 -3.73 0.25 5.27
CA LEU A 184 -3.62 1.46 4.48
C LEU A 184 -2.33 1.39 3.68
N LEU A 185 -2.45 1.22 2.37
CA LEU A 185 -1.35 1.46 1.45
C LEU A 185 -1.41 2.93 1.03
N MET A 186 -0.31 3.67 1.19
CA MET A 186 -0.21 5.07 0.78
C MET A 186 1.01 5.22 -0.12
N LEU A 187 0.79 5.55 -1.38
CA LEU A 187 1.86 5.75 -2.36
C LEU A 187 2.18 7.23 -2.51
N ASP A 188 3.47 7.50 -2.68
CA ASP A 188 3.95 8.79 -3.15
C ASP A 188 3.46 8.96 -4.59
N PHE A 189 2.72 10.04 -4.85
CA PHE A 189 2.08 10.33 -6.13
C PHE A 189 2.16 11.82 -6.44
N ASP A 190 3.33 12.41 -6.21
CA ASP A 190 3.65 13.80 -6.51
C ASP A 190 3.90 14.01 -8.02
N GLN A 191 4.20 15.26 -8.39
CA GLN A 191 4.40 15.63 -9.80
C GLN A 191 5.56 14.86 -10.45
N ASP A 192 6.66 14.61 -9.73
CA ASP A 192 7.81 13.91 -10.27
C ASP A 192 7.43 12.45 -10.62
N VAL A 193 6.68 11.79 -9.73
CA VAL A 193 6.15 10.44 -9.98
C VAL A 193 5.19 10.44 -11.18
N LYS A 194 4.31 11.44 -11.30
CA LYS A 194 3.38 11.56 -12.43
C LYS A 194 4.12 11.76 -13.75
N ASP A 195 5.15 12.61 -13.77
CA ASP A 195 5.95 12.89 -14.97
C ASP A 195 6.74 11.65 -15.42
N ASP A 196 7.28 10.88 -14.47
CA ASP A 196 7.94 9.59 -14.74
C ASP A 196 6.96 8.59 -15.37
N LEU A 197 5.72 8.51 -14.85
CA LEU A 197 4.66 7.67 -15.40
C LEU A 197 4.27 8.09 -16.82
N LEU A 198 4.06 9.39 -17.07
CA LEU A 198 3.75 9.91 -18.41
C LEU A 198 4.88 9.63 -19.41
N THR A 199 6.13 9.76 -18.96
CA THR A 199 7.30 9.44 -19.77
C THR A 199 7.33 7.96 -20.15
N TYR A 200 7.08 7.06 -19.19
CA TYR A 200 6.99 5.62 -19.45
C TYR A 200 5.89 5.29 -20.46
N LEU A 201 4.70 5.89 -20.31
CA LEU A 201 3.56 5.64 -21.20
C LEU A 201 3.82 6.13 -22.62
N SER A 202 4.54 7.24 -22.78
CA SER A 202 4.89 7.80 -24.09
C SER A 202 5.99 7.02 -24.83
N SER A 203 6.71 6.13 -24.12
CA SER A 203 7.83 5.36 -24.66
C SER A 203 7.43 3.99 -25.24
N LYS A 204 6.17 3.58 -25.07
CA LYS A 204 5.60 2.35 -25.61
C LYS A 204 4.85 2.60 -26.91
#